data_AF-A0A0U5M7E0-F1
#
_entry.id   AF-A0A0U5M7E0-F1
#
_cell.length_a   1.000
_cell.length_b   1.000
_cell.length_c   1.000
_cell.angle_alpha   90.00
_cell.angle_beta   90.00
_cell.angle_gamma   90.00
#
_symmetry.space_group_name_H-M   'P 1'
#
loop_
_entity.id
_entity.type
_entity.pdbx_description
1 polymer ?
#
loop_
_entity_poly.entity_id
_entity_poly.type
_entity_poly.pdbx_seq_one_letter_code
_entity_poly.pdbx_strand_id
1 'polypeptide(L)'
;MSPPESGWAWLENPAGPRGDEAAQLLCLQAARLFATPDGEAVLAHLKSMTIDRCLSPEAGDNALRHLEGQRHLVLHLLVLAARGRAGA
;
A
#
# COMPACT_ATOMS: atom_id res chain seq x y z
N MET A 1 -16.31 18.12 -33.46
CA MET A 1 -15.58 16.87 -33.12
C MET A 1 -15.05 17.04 -31.72
N SER A 2 -15.66 16.40 -30.71
CA SER A 2 -15.12 16.39 -29.35
C SER A 2 -13.89 15.47 -29.29
N PRO A 3 -12.85 15.76 -28.50
CA PRO A 3 -11.75 14.83 -28.29
C PRO A 3 -12.25 13.59 -27.53
N PRO A 4 -11.69 12.40 -27.79
CA PRO A 4 -12.06 11.20 -27.04
C PRO A 4 -11.72 11.40 -25.56
N GLU A 5 -12.72 11.18 -24.71
CA GLU A 5 -12.57 11.12 -23.26
C GLU A 5 -11.55 10.04 -22.91
N SER A 6 -10.35 10.45 -22.51
CA SER A 6 -9.31 9.55 -22.05
C SER A 6 -9.58 9.13 -20.60
N GLY A 7 -10.61 8.30 -20.42
CA GLY A 7 -10.99 7.76 -19.10
C GLY A 7 -9.93 6.83 -18.50
N TRP A 8 -9.01 6.34 -19.32
CA TRP A 8 -8.00 5.34 -18.96
C TRP A 8 -6.55 5.81 -19.10
N ALA A 9 -6.29 7.08 -19.45
CA ALA A 9 -4.94 7.64 -19.56
C ALA A 9 -4.09 7.50 -18.27
N TRP A 10 -4.73 7.34 -17.12
CA TRP A 10 -4.03 7.19 -15.83
C TRP A 10 -3.57 5.75 -15.55
N LEU A 11 -4.12 4.73 -16.24
CA LEU A 11 -3.55 3.37 -16.28
C LEU A 11 -2.28 3.32 -17.13
N GLU A 12 -2.17 4.23 -18.10
CA GLU A 12 -1.02 4.37 -18.98
C GLU A 12 0.15 5.11 -18.32
N ASN A 13 0.17 5.24 -16.99
CA ASN A 13 1.34 5.71 -16.27
C ASN A 13 2.46 4.67 -16.39
N PRO A 14 3.56 4.95 -17.14
CA PRO A 14 4.54 3.95 -17.52
C PRO A 14 5.50 3.70 -16.35
N ALA A 15 5.03 2.93 -15.37
CA ALA A 15 5.75 2.41 -14.22
C ALA A 15 6.40 3.43 -13.29
N GLY A 16 6.15 3.23 -12.00
CA GLY A 16 6.87 3.94 -10.94
C GLY A 16 8.39 3.81 -11.07
N PRO A 17 9.15 4.64 -10.35
CA PRO A 17 10.60 4.67 -10.46
C PRO A 17 11.16 3.26 -10.24
N ARG A 18 11.84 2.74 -11.27
CA ARG A 18 12.36 1.36 -11.33
C ARG A 18 13.84 1.35 -10.95
N GLY A 19 14.27 0.27 -10.31
CA GLY A 19 15.66 0.07 -9.90
C GLY A 19 15.86 0.20 -8.39
N ASP A 20 17.01 -0.27 -7.92
CA ASP A 20 17.30 -0.40 -6.49
C ASP A 20 17.31 0.95 -5.76
N GLU A 21 17.83 1.99 -6.41
CA GLU A 21 17.87 3.36 -5.86
C GLU A 21 16.46 3.93 -5.63
N ALA A 22 15.56 3.73 -6.59
CA ALA A 22 14.16 4.14 -6.46
C ALA A 22 13.44 3.39 -5.34
N ALA A 23 13.67 2.08 -5.22
CA ALA A 23 13.12 1.28 -4.14
C ALA A 23 13.64 1.73 -2.77
N GLN A 24 14.92 2.08 -2.68
CA GLN A 24 15.53 2.58 -1.45
C GLN A 24 14.98 3.97 -1.06
N LEU A 25 14.84 4.87 -2.04
CA LEU A 25 14.20 6.17 -1.82
C LEU A 25 12.77 6.03 -1.32
N LEU A 26 11.99 5.11 -1.90
CA LEU A 26 10.63 4.83 -1.46
C LEU A 26 10.60 4.29 -0.01
N CYS A 27 11.54 3.42 0.36
CA CYS A 27 11.66 2.97 1.75
C CYS A 27 11.89 4.15 2.71
N LEU A 28 12.82 5.05 2.39
CA LEU A 28 13.11 6.24 3.18
C LEU A 28 11.89 7.19 3.28
N GLN A 29 11.16 7.37 2.18
CA GLN A 29 9.93 8.17 2.15
C GLN A 29 8.84 7.56 3.03
N ALA A 30 8.61 6.24 2.93
CA ALA A 30 7.66 5.52 3.77
C ALA A 30 8.03 5.62 5.25
N ALA A 31 9.31 5.48 5.59
CA ALA A 31 9.80 5.61 6.95
C ALA A 31 9.52 7.00 7.54
N ARG A 32 9.78 8.07 6.78
CA ARG A 32 9.48 9.45 7.21
C ARG A 32 7.99 9.71 7.35
N LEU A 33 7.20 9.30 6.36
CA LEU A 33 5.75 9.53 6.36
C LEU A 33 5.09 8.88 7.57
N PHE A 34 5.38 7.60 7.80
CA PHE A 34 4.76 6.82 8.86
C PHE A 34 5.37 7.03 10.26
N ALA A 35 6.33 7.94 10.39
CA ALA A 35 6.83 8.44 11.68
C ALA A 35 6.10 9.73 12.12
N THR A 36 5.16 10.23 11.33
CA THR A 36 4.30 11.37 11.70
C THR A 36 3.04 10.88 12.41
N PRO A 37 2.43 11.69 13.30
CA PRO A 37 1.17 11.31 13.96
C PRO A 37 0.05 10.92 12.99
N ASP A 38 -0.08 11.64 11.89
CA ASP A 38 -1.08 11.35 10.85
C ASP A 38 -0.76 10.04 10.12
N GLY A 39 0.51 9.80 9.82
CA GLY A 39 0.96 8.54 9.21
C GLY A 39 0.71 7.33 10.11
N GLU A 40 0.94 7.47 11.41
CA GLU A 40 0.63 6.44 12.41
C GLU A 40 -0.89 6.17 12.49
N ALA A 41 -1.71 7.22 12.51
CA ALA A 41 -3.16 7.11 12.52
C ALA A 41 -3.70 6.38 11.28
N VAL A 42 -3.17 6.70 10.09
CA VAL A 42 -3.52 6.03 8.84
C VAL A 42 -3.10 4.55 8.87
N LEU A 43 -1.89 4.23 9.33
CA LEU A 43 -1.47 2.83 9.46
C LEU A 43 -2.34 2.06 10.45
N ALA A 44 -2.67 2.65 11.60
CA ALA A 44 -3.56 2.03 12.57
C ALA A 44 -4.94 1.72 11.96
N HIS A 45 -5.49 2.67 11.19
CA HIS A 45 -6.75 2.46 10.48
C HIS A 45 -6.65 1.33 9.43
N LEU A 46 -5.60 1.32 8.60
CA LEU A 46 -5.37 0.26 7.61
C LEU A 46 -5.24 -1.12 8.27
N LYS A 47 -4.52 -1.22 9.39
CA LYS A 47 -4.39 -2.47 10.16
C LYS A 47 -5.74 -2.94 10.69
N SER A 48 -6.56 -2.03 11.24
CA SER A 48 -7.89 -2.36 11.74
C SER A 48 -8.82 -2.92 10.66
N MET A 49 -8.71 -2.43 9.42
CA MET A 49 -9.51 -2.88 8.29
C MET A 49 -9.06 -4.23 7.71
N THR A 50 -7.82 -4.65 7.98
CA THR A 50 -7.16 -5.72 7.22
C THR A 50 -6.53 -6.80 8.11
N ILE A 51 -5.47 -6.47 8.84
CA ILE A 51 -4.70 -7.39 9.67
C ILE A 51 -5.53 -7.83 10.88
N ASP A 52 -6.13 -6.86 11.57
CA ASP A 52 -6.89 -7.11 12.80
C ASP A 52 -8.35 -7.52 12.50
N ARG A 53 -8.74 -7.48 11.22
CA ARG A 53 -10.09 -7.85 10.78
C ARG A 53 -10.22 -9.37 10.69
N CYS A 54 -11.14 -9.92 11.46
CA CYS A 54 -11.60 -11.30 11.35
C CYS A 54 -12.82 -11.39 10.43
N LEU A 55 -12.91 -12.49 9.68
CA LEU A 55 -14.09 -12.85 8.91
C LEU A 55 -14.86 -13.98 9.61
N SER A 56 -16.15 -14.08 9.31
CA SER A 56 -17.00 -15.20 9.75
C SER A 56 -16.43 -16.53 9.23
N PRO A 57 -16.62 -17.65 9.95
CA PRO A 57 -16.32 -19.00 9.42
C PRO A 57 -17.06 -19.29 8.11
N GLU A 58 -18.22 -18.67 7.89
CA GLU A 58 -19.02 -18.82 6.67
C GLU A 58 -18.57 -17.90 5.53
N ALA A 59 -17.45 -17.17 5.69
CA ALA A 59 -16.95 -16.29 4.65
C ALA A 59 -16.45 -17.10 3.44
N GLY A 60 -17.04 -16.81 2.27
CA GLY A 60 -16.65 -17.47 1.04
C GLY A 60 -15.23 -17.09 0.58
N ASP A 61 -14.62 -17.94 -0.24
CA ASP A 61 -13.25 -17.80 -0.72
C ASP A 61 -12.91 -16.43 -1.31
N ASN A 62 -13.83 -15.80 -2.04
CA ASN A 62 -13.59 -14.50 -2.65
C ASN A 62 -13.34 -13.41 -1.61
N ALA A 63 -14.06 -13.46 -0.47
CA ALA A 63 -13.84 -12.53 0.63
C ALA A 63 -12.48 -12.79 1.31
N LEU A 64 -12.11 -14.07 1.47
CA LEU A 64 -10.81 -14.45 2.02
C LEU A 64 -9.65 -13.96 1.13
N ARG A 65 -9.71 -14.24 -0.18
CA ARG A 65 -8.69 -13.80 -1.15
C ARG A 65 -8.59 -12.28 -1.22
N HIS A 66 -9.73 -11.59 -1.19
CA HIS A 66 -9.75 -10.13 -1.18
C HIS A 66 -9.07 -9.56 0.07
N LEU A 67 -9.42 -10.08 1.26
CA LEU A 67 -8.81 -9.64 2.51
C LEU A 67 -7.30 -9.95 2.55
N GLU A 68 -6.88 -11.09 2.02
CA GLU A 68 -5.47 -11.45 1.94
C GLU A 68 -4.68 -10.51 1.01
N GLY A 69 -5.27 -10.12 -0.13
CA GLY A 69 -4.68 -9.10 -1.00
C GLY A 69 -4.51 -7.75 -0.29
N GLN A 70 -5.50 -7.34 0.53
CA GLN A 70 -5.39 -6.13 1.33
C GLN A 70 -4.31 -6.24 2.41
N ARG A 71 -4.22 -7.38 3.10
CA ARG A 71 -3.18 -7.64 4.11
C ARG A 71 -1.78 -7.59 3.51
N HIS A 72 -1.60 -8.21 2.35
CA HIS A 72 -0.33 -8.17 1.63
C HIS A 72 0.10 -6.71 1.34
N LEU A 73 -0.81 -5.88 0.84
CA LEU A 73 -0.52 -4.47 0.56
C LEU A 73 -0.11 -3.70 1.84
N VAL A 74 -0.87 -3.85 2.93
CA VAL A 74 -0.57 -3.15 4.19
C VAL A 74 0.76 -3.63 4.78
N LEU A 75 1.02 -4.94 4.76
CA LEU A 75 2.31 -5.50 5.20
C LEU A 75 3.47 -5.02 4.33
N HIS A 76 3.27 -4.87 3.01
CA HIS A 76 4.27 -4.32 2.11
C HIS A 76 4.66 -2.88 2.48
N LEU A 77 3.68 -2.02 2.79
CA LEU A 77 3.94 -0.65 3.26
C LEU A 77 4.72 -0.64 4.58
N LEU A 78 4.37 -1.52 5.52
CA LEU A 78 5.10 -1.69 6.79
C LEU A 78 6.55 -2.13 6.56
N VAL A 79 6.79 -3.04 5.60
CA VAL A 79 8.13 -3.48 5.21
C VAL A 79 8.94 -2.33 4.60
N LEU A 80 8.36 -1.54 3.69
CA LEU A 80 9.03 -0.36 3.14
C LEU A 80 9.47 0.61 4.25
N ALA A 81 8.56 0.90 5.17
CA ALA A 81 8.84 1.78 6.30
C ALA A 81 9.93 1.20 7.23
N ALA A 82 9.86 -0.10 7.53
CA ALA A 82 10.86 -0.77 8.37
C ALA A 82 12.25 -0.76 7.72
N ARG A 83 12.34 -1.05 6.42
CA ARG A 83 13.59 -0.99 5.65
C ARG A 83 14.16 0.42 5.63
N GLY A 84 13.32 1.43 5.42
CA GLY A 84 13.75 2.83 5.43
C GLY A 84 14.28 3.29 6.78
N ARG A 85 13.77 2.74 7.90
CA ARG A 85 14.30 2.99 9.24
C ARG A 85 15.61 2.26 9.52
N ALA A 86 15.81 1.06 8.96
CA ALA A 86 17.01 0.26 9.19
C ALA A 86 18.21 0.70 8.32
N GLY A 87 17.96 1.37 7.19
CA GLY A 87 18.98 1.90 6.29
C GLY A 87 19.23 3.41 6.41
N ALA A 88 18.64 4.07 7.41
CA ALA A 88 18.91 5.46 7.79
C ALA A 88 19.98 5.54 8.88
#